data_AF-A0A2S2NT67-F1
#
_entry.id   AF-A0A2S2NT67-F1
#
_cell.length_a   1.000
_cell.length_b   1.000
_cell.length_c   1.000
_cell.angle_alpha   90.00
_cell.angle_beta   90.00
_cell.angle_gamma   90.00
#
_symmetry.space_group_name_H-M   'P 1'
#
loop_
_entity.id
_entity.type
_entity.pdbx_description
1 polymer ?
#
loop_
_entity_poly.entity_id
_entity_poly.type
_entity_poly.pdbx_seq_one_letter_code
_entity_poly.pdbx_strand_id
1 'polypeptide(L)'
;MITITFDDAINNNNIELYKEIFNGKRRNPNGCDIKATFFVSHKYTNYSAVQETHRKGHEIAVHSITHNDDEQFWSNATVEDWAKEMAGMRIITEKYANLTDNSVVGLRSPYLRVGGNNQFTMMEEQAFLYDSSITAPLSNPPLWPYTMYFRMPHR
;
A
#
# COMPACT_ATOMS: atom_id res chain seq x y z
N MET A 1 6.44 7.92 -15.69
CA MET A 1 6.38 8.02 -14.21
C MET A 1 7.07 6.80 -13.65
N ILE A 2 7.69 6.90 -12.47
CA ILE A 2 8.31 5.77 -11.77
C ILE A 2 7.77 5.79 -10.35
N THR A 3 7.20 4.68 -9.90
CA THR A 3 6.63 4.52 -8.56
C THR A 3 7.53 3.59 -7.75
N ILE A 4 8.39 4.16 -6.91
CA ILE A 4 9.17 3.39 -5.95
C ILE A 4 8.24 3.01 -4.80
N THR A 5 8.19 1.73 -4.46
CA THR A 5 7.38 1.23 -3.34
C THR A 5 8.20 0.40 -2.38
N PHE A 6 7.88 0.49 -1.09
CA PHE A 6 8.41 -0.41 -0.06
C PHE A 6 7.25 -1.07 0.66
N ASP A 7 7.33 -2.38 0.83
CA ASP A 7 6.33 -3.16 1.52
C ASP A 7 6.83 -3.48 2.94
N ASP A 8 5.92 -3.93 3.80
CA ASP A 8 6.14 -4.32 5.19
C ASP A 8 6.37 -3.18 6.20
N ALA A 9 6.83 -3.57 7.39
CA ALA A 9 6.91 -2.72 8.55
C ALA A 9 7.99 -1.63 8.42
N ILE A 10 7.66 -0.40 8.83
CA ILE A 10 8.62 0.71 8.94
C ILE A 10 9.15 0.76 10.36
N ASN A 11 10.45 0.54 10.56
CA ASN A 11 11.09 0.56 11.87
C ASN A 11 12.60 0.81 11.78
N ASN A 12 13.32 0.65 12.90
CA ASN A 12 14.75 0.94 12.98
C ASN A 12 15.62 0.14 11.99
N ASN A 13 15.10 -0.96 11.42
CA ASN A 13 15.82 -1.74 10.42
C ASN A 13 15.97 -0.98 9.09
N ASN A 14 15.04 -0.08 8.76
CA ASN A 14 14.95 0.54 7.44
C ASN A 14 14.81 2.07 7.44
N ILE A 15 14.52 2.71 8.57
CA ILE A 15 14.41 4.18 8.66
C ILE A 15 15.67 4.90 8.16
N GLU A 16 16.87 4.43 8.53
CA GLU A 16 18.11 5.07 8.09
C GLU A 16 18.36 4.90 6.59
N LEU A 17 18.00 3.74 6.03
CA LEU A 17 18.05 3.51 4.58
C LEU A 17 17.11 4.48 3.85
N TYR A 18 15.88 4.67 4.34
CA TYR A 18 14.94 5.61 3.74
C TYR A 18 15.44 7.06 3.81
N LYS A 19 16.10 7.45 4.91
CA LYS A 19 16.73 8.79 5.01
C LYS A 19 17.85 8.99 4.00
N GLU A 20 18.65 7.95 3.74
CA GLU A 20 19.73 8.00 2.74
C GLU A 20 19.17 8.16 1.31
N ILE A 21 18.11 7.41 0.98
CA ILE A 21 17.43 7.46 -0.32
C ILE A 21 16.66 8.78 -0.49
N PHE A 22 15.91 9.20 0.52
CA PHE A 22 15.04 10.39 0.48
C PHE A 22 15.64 11.56 1.29
N ASN A 23 16.88 11.90 0.95
CA ASN A 23 17.72 12.88 1.66
C ASN A 23 17.40 14.37 1.39
N GLY A 24 16.31 14.68 0.67
CA GLY A 24 15.92 16.05 0.31
C GLY A 24 16.75 16.70 -0.81
N LYS A 25 17.68 15.95 -1.44
CA LYS A 25 18.54 16.44 -2.52
C LYS A 25 18.18 15.86 -3.89
N ARG A 26 17.56 14.68 -3.93
CA ARG A 26 17.07 14.06 -5.17
C ARG A 26 15.75 14.72 -5.57
N ARG A 27 15.77 15.49 -6.68
CA ARG A 27 14.62 16.28 -7.15
C ARG A 27 14.08 15.75 -8.47
N ASN A 28 12.75 15.80 -8.63
CA ASN A 28 12.08 15.65 -9.91
C ASN A 28 12.34 16.89 -10.80
N PRO A 29 12.05 16.83 -12.12
CA PRO A 29 12.21 17.97 -13.02
C PRO A 29 11.43 19.24 -12.61
N ASN A 30 10.40 19.10 -11.78
CA ASN A 30 9.63 20.21 -11.22
C ASN A 30 10.26 20.82 -9.95
N GLY A 31 11.43 20.36 -9.50
CA GLY A 31 12.12 20.84 -8.31
C GLY A 31 11.62 20.24 -6.97
N CYS A 32 10.55 19.45 -6.96
CA CYS A 32 10.09 18.76 -5.76
C CYS A 32 10.98 17.55 -5.42
N ASP A 33 11.10 17.21 -4.14
CA ASP A 33 11.75 15.96 -3.71
C ASP A 33 11.05 14.75 -4.34
N ILE A 34 11.84 13.75 -4.77
CA ILE A 34 11.31 12.47 -5.23
C ILE A 34 10.45 11.82 -4.13
N LYS A 35 9.40 11.10 -4.54
CA LYS A 35 8.44 10.46 -3.63
C LYS A 35 8.38 8.96 -3.86
N ALA A 36 7.82 8.28 -2.89
CA ALA A 36 7.63 6.84 -2.86
C ALA A 36 6.34 6.53 -2.10
N THR A 37 5.86 5.30 -2.25
CA THR A 37 4.67 4.77 -1.57
C THR A 37 5.08 3.64 -0.65
N PHE A 38 4.56 3.63 0.58
CA PHE A 38 4.86 2.60 1.57
C PHE A 38 3.60 1.79 1.85
N PHE A 39 3.60 0.51 1.49
CA PHE A 39 2.54 -0.44 1.85
C PHE A 39 2.90 -1.04 3.21
N VAL A 40 2.36 -0.44 4.28
CA VAL A 40 2.79 -0.73 5.65
C VAL A 40 1.96 -1.86 6.25
N SER A 41 2.63 -2.84 6.86
CA SER A 41 2.01 -3.87 7.70
C SER A 41 2.13 -3.52 9.19
N HIS A 42 1.21 -4.00 10.03
CA HIS A 42 1.14 -3.53 11.44
C HIS A 42 2.31 -4.00 12.30
N LYS A 43 2.64 -5.30 12.23
CA LYS A 43 3.54 -5.95 13.18
C LYS A 43 4.94 -5.31 13.14
N TYR A 44 5.42 -4.85 14.30
CA TYR A 44 6.73 -4.18 14.48
C TYR A 44 6.89 -2.82 13.77
N THR A 45 5.80 -2.20 13.30
CA THR A 45 5.86 -0.84 12.73
C THR A 45 5.97 0.22 13.83
N ASN A 46 6.89 1.17 13.62
CA ASN A 46 7.00 2.39 14.41
C ASN A 46 6.15 3.49 13.77
N TYR A 47 4.96 3.75 14.33
CA TYR A 47 4.02 4.73 13.78
C TYR A 47 4.48 6.19 13.85
N SER A 48 5.43 6.54 14.73
CA SER A 48 6.06 7.87 14.68
C SER A 48 6.93 8.03 13.42
N ALA A 49 7.57 6.95 12.96
CA ALA A 49 8.32 6.97 11.71
C ALA A 49 7.39 6.98 10.49
N VAL A 50 6.24 6.29 10.56
CA VAL A 50 5.18 6.38 9.54
C VAL A 50 4.67 7.81 9.43
N GLN A 51 4.37 8.45 10.56
CA GLN A 51 3.95 9.85 10.62
C GLN A 51 4.99 10.79 9.97
N GLU A 52 6.27 10.64 10.31
CA GLU A 52 7.33 11.47 9.73
C GLU A 52 7.49 11.22 8.22
N THR A 53 7.31 9.97 7.78
CA THR A 53 7.36 9.60 6.36
C THR A 53 6.22 10.26 5.58
N HIS A 54 5.00 10.23 6.14
CA HIS A 54 3.85 10.94 5.59
C HIS A 54 4.06 12.46 5.58
N ARG A 55 4.56 13.04 6.68
CA ARG A 55 4.86 14.48 6.81
C ARG A 55 5.85 14.97 5.74
N LYS A 56 6.78 14.11 5.31
CA LYS A 56 7.71 14.38 4.20
C LYS A 56 7.07 14.27 2.81
N GLY A 57 5.79 13.92 2.75
CA GLY A 57 4.97 13.83 1.54
C GLY A 57 5.06 12.50 0.82
N HIS A 58 5.64 11.46 1.43
CA HIS A 58 5.53 10.10 0.91
C HIS A 58 4.13 9.55 1.19
N GLU A 59 3.66 8.70 0.30
CA GLU A 59 2.34 8.08 0.45
C GLU A 59 2.42 6.91 1.43
N ILE A 60 1.41 6.78 2.30
CA ILE A 60 1.22 5.63 3.18
C ILE A 60 -0.03 4.88 2.70
N ALA A 61 0.15 3.59 2.42
CA ALA A 61 -0.87 2.64 2.00
C ALA A 61 -0.87 1.43 2.94
N VAL A 62 -1.89 0.58 2.87
CA VAL A 62 -2.05 -0.56 3.78
C VAL A 62 -1.55 -1.88 3.20
N HIS A 63 -0.91 -2.69 4.03
CA HIS A 63 -0.42 -4.03 3.72
C HIS A 63 -0.84 -5.07 4.78
N SER A 64 -2.11 -5.00 5.19
CA SER A 64 -2.75 -5.80 6.25
C SER A 64 -2.22 -5.58 7.68
N ILE A 65 -2.96 -6.07 8.66
CA ILE A 65 -2.53 -6.09 10.06
C ILE A 65 -1.60 -7.28 10.28
N THR A 66 -2.09 -8.47 9.97
CA THR A 66 -1.43 -9.70 10.40
C THR A 66 -0.27 -10.10 9.52
N HIS A 67 -0.30 -9.69 8.24
CA HIS A 67 0.57 -10.24 7.21
C HIS A 67 0.63 -11.78 7.28
N ASN A 68 -0.56 -12.40 7.43
CA ASN A 68 -0.76 -13.84 7.54
C ASN A 68 0.04 -14.59 6.48
N ASP A 69 0.87 -15.54 6.91
CA ASP A 69 1.81 -16.32 6.11
C ASP A 69 1.14 -17.42 5.27
N ASP A 70 -0.12 -17.77 5.57
CA ASP A 70 -0.91 -18.65 4.72
C ASP A 70 -1.42 -17.91 3.47
N GLU A 71 -0.78 -18.14 2.32
CA GLU A 71 -1.23 -17.59 1.04
C GLU A 71 -2.67 -18.00 0.67
N GLN A 72 -3.14 -19.16 1.12
CA GLN A 72 -4.50 -19.62 0.83
C GLN A 72 -5.55 -18.84 1.60
N PHE A 73 -5.21 -18.34 2.79
CA PHE A 73 -6.08 -17.45 3.55
C PHE A 73 -6.46 -16.23 2.69
N TRP A 74 -5.49 -15.54 2.09
CA TRP A 74 -5.76 -14.35 1.28
C TRP A 74 -6.61 -14.64 0.03
N SER A 75 -6.35 -15.75 -0.66
CA SER A 75 -7.13 -16.13 -1.84
C SER A 75 -8.56 -16.54 -1.53
N ASN A 76 -8.83 -17.05 -0.32
CA ASN A 76 -10.15 -17.54 0.09
C ASN A 76 -10.84 -16.64 1.13
N ALA A 77 -10.20 -15.53 1.53
CA ALA A 77 -10.68 -14.63 2.54
C ALA A 77 -12.05 -14.04 2.16
N THR A 78 -12.92 -13.91 3.16
CA THR A 78 -14.23 -13.28 2.99
C THR A 78 -14.08 -11.76 2.90
N VAL A 79 -15.13 -11.07 2.44
CA VAL A 79 -15.20 -9.59 2.47
C VAL A 79 -14.92 -9.05 3.87
N GLU A 80 -15.42 -9.72 4.91
CA GLU A 80 -15.22 -9.34 6.31
C GLU A 80 -13.76 -9.51 6.75
N ASP A 81 -13.09 -10.60 6.34
CA ASP A 81 -11.68 -10.83 6.65
C ASP A 81 -10.81 -9.75 5.99
N TRP A 82 -11.08 -9.44 4.72
CA TRP A 82 -10.43 -8.34 4.01
C TRP A 82 -10.64 -7.00 4.71
N ALA A 83 -11.85 -6.74 5.23
CA ALA A 83 -12.15 -5.48 5.93
C ALA A 83 -11.38 -5.39 7.26
N LYS A 84 -11.35 -6.49 8.04
CA LYS A 84 -10.58 -6.56 9.28
C LYS A 84 -9.09 -6.32 9.05
N GLU A 85 -8.53 -6.89 7.99
CA GLU A 85 -7.12 -6.76 7.68
C GLU A 85 -6.76 -5.39 7.10
N MET A 86 -7.53 -4.89 6.14
CA MET A 86 -7.13 -3.72 5.36
C MET A 86 -7.72 -2.42 5.90
N ALA A 87 -9.04 -2.37 6.11
CA ALA A 87 -9.66 -1.21 6.74
C ALA A 87 -9.21 -1.09 8.21
N GLY A 88 -9.02 -2.22 8.90
CA GLY A 88 -8.39 -2.24 10.22
C GLY A 88 -6.98 -1.65 10.22
N MET A 89 -6.12 -2.01 9.26
CA MET A 89 -4.78 -1.42 9.15
C MET A 89 -4.82 0.09 8.84
N ARG A 90 -5.81 0.55 8.06
CA ARG A 90 -6.04 2.00 7.84
C ARG A 90 -6.36 2.70 9.16
N ILE A 91 -7.30 2.16 9.94
CA ILE A 91 -7.69 2.72 11.26
C ILE A 91 -6.49 2.79 12.21
N ILE A 92 -5.68 1.73 12.28
CA ILE A 92 -4.47 1.70 13.11
C ILE A 92 -3.50 2.79 12.65
N THR A 93 -3.26 2.89 11.34
CA THR A 93 -2.34 3.88 10.77
C THR A 93 -2.79 5.31 11.04
N GLU A 94 -4.05 5.63 10.74
CA GLU A 94 -4.63 6.97 10.98
C GLU A 94 -4.55 7.35 12.46
N LYS A 95 -4.88 6.42 13.37
CA LYS A 95 -4.87 6.65 14.81
C LYS A 95 -3.46 6.84 15.36
N TYR A 96 -2.54 5.93 15.07
CA TYR A 96 -1.22 5.90 15.71
C TYR A 96 -0.18 6.77 15.01
N ALA A 97 -0.34 7.07 13.72
CA ALA A 97 0.47 8.06 13.00
C ALA A 97 -0.21 9.45 12.94
N ASN A 98 -1.40 9.62 13.52
CA ASN A 98 -2.18 10.86 13.55
C ASN A 98 -2.37 11.47 12.15
N LEU A 99 -2.82 10.65 11.20
CA LEU A 99 -3.14 11.06 9.83
C LEU A 99 -4.65 11.31 9.74
N THR A 100 -5.04 12.54 9.43
CA THR A 100 -6.46 12.98 9.48
C THR A 100 -6.99 13.51 8.15
N ASP A 101 -6.21 13.41 7.09
CA ASP A 101 -6.50 13.97 5.76
C ASP A 101 -7.09 12.95 4.78
N ASN A 102 -7.46 11.76 5.28
CA ASN A 102 -8.01 10.64 4.49
C ASN A 102 -7.08 10.22 3.33
N SER A 103 -5.76 10.43 3.46
CA SER A 103 -4.79 10.10 2.41
C SER A 103 -4.35 8.63 2.36
N VAL A 104 -4.72 7.81 3.36
CA VAL A 104 -4.42 6.38 3.39
C VAL A 104 -5.45 5.61 2.54
N VAL A 105 -5.21 5.59 1.23
CA VAL A 105 -6.21 5.14 0.23
C VAL A 105 -5.77 3.96 -0.64
N GLY A 106 -4.49 3.59 -0.59
CA GLY A 106 -3.93 2.47 -1.34
C GLY A 106 -3.91 1.16 -0.56
N LEU A 107 -3.99 0.05 -1.28
CA LEU A 107 -3.91 -1.31 -0.72
C LEU A 107 -2.97 -2.17 -1.57
N ARG A 108 -2.20 -3.03 -0.90
CA ARG A 108 -1.52 -4.18 -1.52
C ARG A 108 -1.72 -5.41 -0.63
N SER A 109 -2.09 -6.54 -1.20
CA SER A 109 -2.24 -7.81 -0.48
C SER A 109 -0.88 -8.44 -0.17
N PRO A 110 -0.68 -9.02 1.04
CA PRO A 110 0.48 -9.84 1.33
C PRO A 110 0.72 -10.93 0.28
N TYR A 111 1.99 -11.16 -0.06
CA TYR A 111 2.43 -12.11 -1.09
C TYR A 111 1.76 -11.94 -2.47
N LEU A 112 1.20 -10.74 -2.75
CA LEU A 112 0.46 -10.43 -3.97
C LEU A 112 -0.72 -11.39 -4.24
N ARG A 113 -1.31 -11.95 -3.17
CA ARG A 113 -2.47 -12.84 -3.25
C ARG A 113 -3.75 -12.04 -3.46
N VAL A 114 -4.21 -12.01 -4.71
CA VAL A 114 -5.48 -11.39 -5.09
C VAL A 114 -6.66 -12.19 -4.50
N GLY A 115 -7.54 -11.51 -3.76
CA GLY A 115 -8.70 -12.09 -3.08
C GLY A 115 -9.97 -12.16 -3.91
N GLY A 116 -9.85 -12.31 -5.23
CA GLY A 116 -10.98 -12.32 -6.17
C GLY A 116 -11.90 -11.11 -6.00
N ASN A 117 -13.21 -11.30 -6.20
CA ASN A 117 -14.19 -10.21 -6.03
C ASN A 117 -14.29 -9.74 -4.58
N ASN A 118 -14.08 -10.61 -3.59
CA ASN A 118 -14.24 -10.26 -2.17
C ASN A 118 -13.33 -9.09 -1.77
N GLN A 119 -12.07 -9.09 -2.25
CA GLN A 119 -11.13 -8.00 -2.03
C GLN A 119 -11.67 -6.68 -2.59
N PHE A 120 -12.12 -6.66 -3.84
CA PHE A 120 -12.57 -5.43 -4.51
C PHE A 120 -13.93 -4.95 -3.99
N THR A 121 -14.85 -5.86 -3.63
CA THR A 121 -16.10 -5.52 -2.95
C THR A 121 -15.82 -4.83 -1.62
N MET A 122 -14.92 -5.39 -0.81
CA MET A 122 -14.49 -4.75 0.44
C MET A 122 -13.90 -3.36 0.17
N MET A 123 -13.04 -3.22 -0.83
CA MET A 123 -12.40 -1.94 -1.16
C MET A 123 -13.42 -0.87 -1.55
N GLU A 124 -14.43 -1.22 -2.33
CA GLU A 124 -15.50 -0.30 -2.72
C GLU A 124 -16.35 0.11 -1.50
N GLU A 125 -16.76 -0.85 -0.66
CA GLU A 125 -17.52 -0.59 0.57
C GLU A 125 -16.72 0.27 1.58
N GLN A 126 -15.40 0.09 1.63
CA GLN A 126 -14.50 0.82 2.54
C GLN A 126 -13.87 2.06 1.89
N ALA A 127 -14.28 2.42 0.67
CA ALA A 127 -13.79 3.59 -0.06
C ALA A 127 -12.26 3.67 -0.21
N PHE A 128 -11.60 2.53 -0.47
CA PHE A 128 -10.21 2.54 -0.95
C PHE A 128 -10.16 3.02 -2.41
N LEU A 129 -9.10 3.73 -2.78
CA LEU A 129 -8.97 4.34 -4.10
C LEU A 129 -8.39 3.36 -5.13
N TYR A 130 -7.38 2.58 -4.75
CA TYR A 130 -6.69 1.71 -5.69
C TYR A 130 -6.08 0.47 -5.01
N ASP A 131 -5.93 -0.59 -5.82
CA ASP A 131 -5.19 -1.81 -5.49
C ASP A 131 -3.88 -1.84 -6.28
N SER A 132 -2.83 -2.40 -5.69
CA SER A 132 -1.55 -2.64 -6.35
C SER A 132 -1.06 -4.07 -6.15
N SER A 133 -1.96 -5.04 -6.22
CA SER A 133 -1.68 -6.46 -5.98
C SER A 133 -1.68 -7.29 -7.26
N ILE A 134 -2.52 -6.93 -8.24
CA ILE A 134 -2.63 -7.66 -9.50
C ILE A 134 -1.34 -7.52 -10.33
N THR A 135 -0.69 -8.65 -10.61
CA THR A 135 0.47 -8.72 -11.51
C THR A 135 0.00 -8.95 -12.94
N ALA A 136 0.55 -8.18 -13.89
CA ALA A 136 0.39 -8.42 -15.32
C ALA A 136 1.62 -9.14 -15.88
N PRO A 137 1.46 -10.08 -16.83
CA PRO A 137 2.60 -10.75 -17.45
C PRO A 137 3.46 -9.77 -18.25
N LEU A 138 4.75 -10.12 -18.41
CA LEU A 138 5.69 -9.32 -19.20
C LEU A 138 5.14 -9.08 -20.61
N SER A 139 4.98 -7.80 -20.96
CA SER A 139 4.37 -7.36 -22.21
C SER A 139 5.11 -6.15 -22.77
N ASN A 140 5.14 -6.03 -24.10
CA ASN A 140 5.67 -4.86 -24.80
C ASN A 140 4.62 -4.38 -25.82
N PRO A 141 3.99 -3.21 -25.62
CA PRO A 141 4.20 -2.26 -24.51
C PRO A 141 3.70 -2.78 -23.14
N PRO A 142 4.18 -2.23 -22.01
CA PRO A 142 3.62 -2.52 -20.69
C PRO A 142 2.22 -1.93 -20.54
N LEU A 143 1.49 -2.38 -19.51
CA LEU A 143 0.13 -1.91 -19.24
C LEU A 143 0.12 -0.63 -18.39
N TRP A 144 -0.85 0.23 -18.68
CA TRP A 144 -1.21 1.36 -17.83
C TRP A 144 -2.21 0.94 -16.75
N PRO A 145 -2.34 1.70 -15.64
CA PRO A 145 -3.39 1.49 -14.66
C PRO A 145 -4.79 1.53 -15.30
N TYR A 146 -5.70 0.72 -14.76
CA TYR A 146 -7.08 0.62 -15.24
C TYR A 146 -8.04 0.49 -14.05
N THR A 147 -9.30 0.85 -14.28
CA THR A 147 -10.37 0.66 -13.28
C THR A 147 -10.96 -0.75 -13.40
N MET A 148 -11.57 -1.24 -12.31
CA MET A 148 -12.17 -2.57 -12.26
C MET A 148 -13.64 -2.62 -12.73
N TYR A 149 -14.16 -1.53 -13.31
CA TYR A 149 -15.52 -1.50 -13.88
C TYR A 149 -15.66 -2.39 -15.12
N PHE A 150 -14.56 -2.60 -15.84
CA PHE A 150 -14.51 -3.46 -17.02
C PHE A 150 -13.61 -4.67 -16.76
N ARG A 151 -13.71 -5.66 -17.65
CA ARG A 151 -12.84 -6.84 -17.58
C ARG A 151 -11.37 -6.43 -17.69
N MET A 152 -10.53 -7.06 -16.86
CA MET A 152 -9.08 -6.87 -16.87
C MET A 152 -8.48 -7.05 -18.28
N PRO A 153 -7.51 -6.21 -18.68
CA PRO A 153 -6.93 -6.20 -20.01
C PRO A 153 -5.78 -7.22 -20.19
N HIS A 154 -5.64 -8.20 -19.29
CA HIS A 154 -4.61 -9.23 -19.33
C HIS A 154 -5.12 -10.54 -18.73
N ARG A 155 -4.30 -11.60 -18.80
CA ARG A 155 -4.59 -12.94 -18.32
C ARG A 155 -3.40 -13.50 -17.57
#